data_AF-A0A2D6NX61-F1
#
_entry.id   AF-A0A2D6NX61-F1
#
_cell.length_a   1.000
_cell.length_b   1.000
_cell.length_c   1.000
_cell.angle_alpha   90.00
_cell.angle_beta   90.00
_cell.angle_gamma   90.00
#
_symmetry.space_group_name_H-M   'P 1'
#
loop_
_entity.id
_entity.type
_entity.pdbx_description
1 polymer ?
#
loop_
_entity_poly.entity_id
_entity_poly.type
_entity_poly.pdbx_seq_one_letter_code
_entity_poly.pdbx_strand_id
1 'polypeptide(L)'
;MTKSNTSKSIPLAEITLRKYEKPYEMPLRDLVKKICLSVGLLQPGDSRDVIVDVLGVLLKEGEVAAENVKGKVVDFRQKHKLGMKGIAESNIRRQLKRLKDLFLVEKNGNNYRISEGEKLVKLFEEKIEQFYLKGIVDRVKEYFDHLDNFKK
;
A
#
# COMPACT_ATOMS: atom_id res chain seq x y z
N MET A 1 -22.22 -27.72 23.16
CA MET A 1 -21.77 -26.36 22.81
C MET A 1 -21.97 -26.16 21.31
N THR A 2 -23.06 -25.50 20.93
CA THR A 2 -23.39 -25.19 19.53
C THR A 2 -22.37 -24.16 19.01
N LYS A 3 -21.54 -24.55 18.03
CA LYS A 3 -20.63 -23.63 17.34
C LYS A 3 -21.49 -22.59 16.63
N SER A 4 -21.52 -21.35 17.14
CA SER A 4 -22.03 -20.22 16.37
C SER A 4 -21.08 -19.98 15.20
N ASN A 5 -21.49 -20.31 13.98
CA ASN A 5 -20.85 -19.86 12.76
C ASN A 5 -21.11 -18.36 12.58
N THR A 6 -20.54 -17.53 13.45
CA THR A 6 -20.42 -16.10 13.17
C THR A 6 -19.28 -15.97 12.18
N SER A 7 -19.61 -15.86 10.89
CA SER A 7 -18.63 -15.34 9.93
C SER A 7 -18.18 -13.99 10.47
N LYS A 8 -16.89 -13.85 10.78
CA LYS A 8 -16.37 -12.55 11.20
C LYS A 8 -16.66 -11.57 10.06
N SER A 9 -17.24 -10.42 10.37
CA SER A 9 -17.55 -9.34 9.42
C SER A 9 -16.27 -8.66 8.92
N ILE A 10 -15.39 -9.43 8.27
CA ILE A 10 -14.11 -8.99 7.71
C ILE A 10 -14.36 -8.65 6.23
N PRO A 11 -13.99 -7.45 5.77
CA PRO A 11 -14.12 -7.09 4.36
C PRO A 11 -13.25 -8.00 3.49
N LEU A 12 -13.77 -8.38 2.32
CA LEU A 12 -13.00 -9.14 1.32
C LEU A 12 -11.91 -8.28 0.66
N ALA A 13 -12.17 -6.99 0.53
CA ALA A 13 -11.27 -5.99 -0.03
C ALA A 13 -11.58 -4.63 0.59
N GLU A 14 -10.55 -3.81 0.81
CA GLU A 14 -10.71 -2.43 1.26
C GLU A 14 -9.58 -1.57 0.69
N ILE A 15 -9.91 -0.32 0.36
CA ILE A 15 -8.93 0.72 0.09
C ILE A 15 -9.37 2.00 0.80
N THR A 16 -8.42 2.73 1.37
CA THR A 16 -8.66 4.08 1.87
C THR A 16 -8.13 5.07 0.86
N LEU A 17 -8.96 6.02 0.44
CA LEU A 17 -8.56 7.15 -0.40
C LEU A 17 -8.73 8.45 0.40
N ARG A 18 -7.65 9.22 0.52
CA ARG A 18 -7.63 10.50 1.24
C ARG A 18 -7.29 11.64 0.30
N LYS A 19 -8.12 12.68 0.31
CA LYS A 19 -7.86 13.93 -0.40
C LYS A 19 -6.93 14.80 0.45
N TYR A 20 -5.77 15.15 -0.11
CA TYR A 20 -4.88 16.18 0.43
C TYR A 20 -4.86 17.38 -0.52
N GLU A 21 -4.17 18.44 -0.14
CA GLU A 21 -3.84 19.52 -1.06
C GLU A 21 -3.08 19.02 -2.29
N LYS A 22 -3.09 19.83 -3.35
CA LYS A 22 -2.34 19.55 -4.57
C LYS A 22 -0.86 19.26 -4.24
N PRO A 23 -0.21 18.33 -4.95
CA PRO A 23 1.21 18.09 -4.75
C PRO A 23 1.99 19.37 -5.09
N TYR A 24 2.91 19.73 -4.21
CA TYR A 24 3.90 20.79 -4.42
C TYR A 24 5.27 20.15 -4.67
N GLU A 25 6.24 20.95 -5.10
CA GLU A 25 7.63 20.52 -5.12
C GLU A 25 8.07 20.15 -3.70
N MET A 26 8.43 18.88 -3.51
CA MET A 26 8.85 18.34 -2.22
C MET A 26 9.88 17.22 -2.43
N PRO A 27 10.71 16.93 -1.41
CA PRO A 27 11.67 15.82 -1.47
C PRO A 27 10.97 14.49 -1.78
N LEU A 28 11.67 13.60 -2.50
CA LEU A 28 11.15 12.28 -2.89
C LEU A 28 10.43 11.56 -1.75
N ARG A 29 11.06 11.54 -0.56
CA ARG A 29 10.51 10.85 0.60
C ARG A 29 9.16 11.43 1.06
N ASP A 30 9.03 12.75 1.05
CA ASP A 30 7.79 13.43 1.46
C ASP A 30 6.66 13.18 0.46
N LEU A 31 6.99 13.13 -0.83
CA LEU A 31 6.05 12.75 -1.88
C LEU A 31 5.59 11.30 -1.71
N VAL A 32 6.51 10.37 -1.49
CA VAL A 32 6.19 8.95 -1.23
C VAL A 32 5.35 8.82 0.04
N LYS A 33 5.65 9.60 1.09
CA LYS A 33 4.86 9.63 2.31
C LYS A 33 3.43 10.11 2.05
N LYS A 34 3.26 11.16 1.24
CA LYS A 34 1.94 11.66 0.82
C LYS A 34 1.18 10.59 0.03
N ILE A 35 1.83 9.88 -0.90
CA ILE A 35 1.21 8.75 -1.60
C ILE A 35 0.74 7.68 -0.61
N CYS A 36 1.61 7.21 0.29
CA CYS A 36 1.24 6.20 1.28
C CYS A 36 0.09 6.65 2.20
N LEU A 37 0.04 7.93 2.55
CA LEU A 37 -1.07 8.53 3.30
C LEU A 37 -2.35 8.61 2.46
N SER A 38 -2.26 8.94 1.17
CA SER A 38 -3.41 9.04 0.27
C SER A 38 -4.10 7.70 0.07
N VAL A 39 -3.34 6.61 -0.06
CA VAL A 39 -3.89 5.26 -0.36
C VAL A 39 -4.01 4.35 0.87
N GLY A 40 -3.92 4.90 2.09
CA GLY A 40 -4.14 4.13 3.34
C GLY A 40 -3.00 3.24 3.82
N LEU A 41 -1.86 3.23 3.12
CA LEU A 41 -0.66 2.46 3.51
C LEU A 41 0.02 3.02 4.77
N LEU A 42 -0.19 4.29 5.08
CA LEU A 42 0.22 4.95 6.32
C LEU A 42 -0.99 5.66 6.94
N GLN A 43 -1.10 5.64 8.27
CA GLN A 43 -2.13 6.41 8.98
C GLN A 43 -1.59 7.79 9.36
N PRO A 44 -2.44 8.83 9.40
CA PRO A 44 -2.06 10.11 10.01
C PRO A 44 -1.60 9.89 11.46
N GLY A 45 -0.47 10.50 11.84
CA GLY A 45 0.11 10.34 13.17
C GLY A 45 0.98 9.09 13.37
N ASP A 46 1.06 8.18 12.38
CA ASP A 46 1.98 7.04 12.47
C ASP A 46 3.44 7.52 12.45
N SER A 47 4.15 7.25 13.55
CA SER A 47 5.58 7.50 13.65
C SER A 47 6.43 6.39 13.00
N ARG A 48 5.82 5.23 12.71
CA ARG A 48 6.47 4.06 12.09
C ARG A 48 6.14 4.05 10.60
N ASP A 49 6.95 4.75 9.83
CA ASP A 49 6.74 5.03 8.42
C ASP A 49 7.64 4.20 7.49
N VAL A 50 8.12 3.05 7.95
CA VAL A 50 9.06 2.18 7.20
C VAL A 50 8.55 1.80 5.80
N ILE A 51 7.24 1.72 5.60
CA ILE A 51 6.65 1.47 4.27
C ILE A 51 7.01 2.56 3.24
N VAL A 52 7.15 3.81 3.69
CA VAL A 52 7.59 4.95 2.87
C VAL A 52 9.00 4.70 2.36
N ASP A 53 9.90 4.23 3.22
CA ASP A 53 11.29 3.99 2.85
C ASP A 53 11.42 2.74 1.96
N VAL A 54 10.65 1.68 2.22
CA VAL A 54 10.62 0.48 1.36
C VAL A 54 10.18 0.86 -0.05
N LEU A 55 9.08 1.62 -0.19
CA LEU A 55 8.61 2.06 -1.50
C LEU A 55 9.60 3.03 -2.15
N GLY A 56 10.16 3.97 -1.39
CA GLY A 56 11.17 4.92 -1.88
C GLY A 56 12.44 4.24 -2.40
N VAL A 57 12.91 3.19 -1.72
CA VAL A 57 14.04 2.36 -2.17
C VAL A 57 13.72 1.69 -3.50
N LEU A 58 12.56 1.04 -3.64
CA LEU A 58 12.20 0.37 -4.89
C LEU A 58 12.00 1.35 -6.05
N LEU A 59 11.43 2.53 -5.80
CA LEU A 59 11.30 3.59 -6.80
C LEU A 59 12.66 4.12 -7.28
N LYS A 60 13.63 4.22 -6.38
CA LYS A 60 14.97 4.75 -6.70
C LYS A 60 15.86 3.71 -7.39
N GLU A 61 15.77 2.45 -6.97
CA GLU A 61 16.70 1.39 -7.38
C GLU A 61 16.13 0.52 -8.51
N GLY A 62 14.82 0.62 -8.79
CA GLY A 62 14.13 -0.17 -9.81
C GLY A 62 13.85 -1.60 -9.36
N GLU A 63 14.90 -2.41 -9.22
CA GLU A 63 14.82 -3.82 -8.84
C GLU A 63 15.86 -4.16 -7.75
N VAL A 64 15.43 -4.86 -6.71
CA VAL A 64 16.25 -5.14 -5.51
C VAL A 64 16.06 -6.58 -5.06
N ALA A 65 17.16 -7.32 -4.93
CA ALA A 65 17.15 -8.66 -4.34
C ALA A 65 16.54 -8.64 -2.93
N ALA A 66 15.70 -9.63 -2.61
CA ALA A 66 14.92 -9.68 -1.37
C ALA A 66 15.79 -9.56 -0.11
N GLU A 67 16.94 -10.22 -0.09
CA GLU A 67 17.93 -10.16 0.99
C GLU A 67 18.54 -8.76 1.18
N ASN A 68 18.64 -7.97 0.11
CA ASN A 68 19.27 -6.66 0.10
C ASN A 68 18.33 -5.51 0.45
N VAL A 69 17.00 -5.73 0.42
CA VAL A 69 16.01 -4.67 0.69
C VAL A 69 16.24 -4.02 2.04
N LYS A 70 16.50 -4.81 3.09
CA LYS A 70 16.75 -4.28 4.44
C LYS A 70 17.97 -3.36 4.47
N GLY A 71 19.08 -3.77 3.87
CA GLY A 71 20.30 -2.97 3.79
C GLY A 71 20.04 -1.62 3.11
N LYS A 72 19.40 -1.66 1.93
CA LYS A 72 19.05 -0.43 1.20
C LYS A 72 18.11 0.49 1.98
N VAL A 73 17.17 -0.06 2.76
CA VAL A 73 16.29 0.74 3.63
C VAL A 73 17.07 1.39 4.78
N VAL A 74 18.05 0.69 5.36
CA VAL A 74 18.93 1.26 6.39
C VAL A 74 19.72 2.43 5.81
N ASP A 75 20.36 2.24 4.66
CA ASP A 75 21.14 3.29 3.98
C ASP A 75 20.26 4.49 3.63
N PHE A 76 19.05 4.23 3.14
CA PHE A 76 18.06 5.26 2.85
C PHE A 76 17.69 6.07 4.10
N ARG A 77 17.47 5.41 5.24
CA ARG A 77 17.14 6.09 6.51
C ARG A 77 18.33 6.84 7.09
N GLN A 78 19.55 6.32 6.99
CA GLN A 78 20.77 7.01 7.41
C GLN A 78 20.97 8.30 6.59
N LYS A 79 20.84 8.22 5.26
CA LYS A 79 20.98 9.37 4.36
C LYS A 79 19.99 10.50 4.70
N HIS A 80 18.77 10.15 5.12
CA HIS A 80 17.73 11.11 5.51
C HIS A 80 17.73 11.44 7.01
N LYS A 81 18.74 10.98 7.78
CA LYS A 81 18.87 11.21 9.24
C LYS A 81 17.63 10.77 10.04
N LEU A 82 17.05 9.62 9.67
CA LEU A 82 15.85 9.07 10.29
C LEU A 82 16.18 8.02 11.34
N GLY A 83 15.35 7.91 12.39
CA GLY A 83 15.51 6.88 13.41
C GLY A 83 15.33 5.46 12.86
N MET A 84 16.01 4.47 13.44
CA MET A 84 16.02 3.07 12.97
C MET A 84 14.87 2.21 13.51
N LYS A 85 13.82 2.81 14.06
CA LYS A 85 12.71 2.07 14.67
C LYS A 85 11.87 1.38 13.58
N GLY A 86 11.69 0.06 13.73
CA GLY A 86 10.82 -0.74 12.85
C GLY A 86 11.49 -1.33 11.60
N ILE A 87 12.81 -1.24 11.45
CA ILE A 87 13.54 -1.82 10.30
C ILE A 87 13.82 -3.33 10.43
N ALA A 88 13.23 -4.00 11.42
CA ALA A 88 13.34 -5.44 11.57
C ALA A 88 12.88 -6.13 10.28
N GLU A 89 13.57 -7.20 9.90
CA GLU A 89 13.35 -7.89 8.63
C GLU A 89 11.91 -8.39 8.48
N SER A 90 11.32 -8.89 9.56
CA SER A 90 9.91 -9.29 9.61
C SER A 90 8.95 -8.15 9.26
N ASN A 91 9.23 -6.92 9.74
CA ASN A 91 8.43 -5.75 9.38
C ASN A 91 8.65 -5.32 7.94
N ILE A 92 9.88 -5.37 7.42
CA ILE A 92 10.17 -5.10 6.01
C ILE A 92 9.38 -6.05 5.11
N ARG A 93 9.39 -7.35 5.39
CA ARG A 93 8.58 -8.35 4.67
C ARG A 93 7.08 -8.04 4.75
N ARG A 94 6.59 -7.61 5.92
CA ARG A 94 5.19 -7.16 6.08
C ARG A 94 4.88 -5.95 5.19
N GLN A 95 5.76 -4.95 5.13
CA GLN A 95 5.51 -3.78 4.28
C GLN A 95 5.57 -4.11 2.80
N LEU A 96 6.51 -4.96 2.37
CA LEU A 96 6.55 -5.50 1.00
C LEU A 96 5.24 -6.22 0.66
N LYS A 97 4.72 -7.06 1.56
CA LYS A 97 3.41 -7.70 1.38
C LYS A 97 2.29 -6.66 1.19
N ARG A 98 2.21 -5.64 2.05
CA ARG A 98 1.18 -4.59 1.94
C ARG A 98 1.25 -3.82 0.62
N LEU A 99 2.46 -3.53 0.15
CA LEU A 99 2.67 -2.89 -1.15
C LEU A 99 2.23 -3.80 -2.31
N LYS A 100 2.48 -5.12 -2.20
CA LYS A 100 2.02 -6.12 -3.18
C LYS A 100 0.50 -6.27 -3.19
N ASP A 101 -0.11 -6.30 -2.00
CA ASP A 101 -1.56 -6.43 -1.84
C ASP A 101 -2.29 -5.23 -2.49
N LEU A 102 -1.62 -4.06 -2.59
CA LEU A 102 -2.11 -2.87 -3.28
C LEU A 102 -1.56 -2.73 -4.73
N PHE A 103 -0.96 -3.77 -5.28
CA PHE A 103 -0.46 -3.81 -6.66
C PHE A 103 0.65 -2.80 -7.02
N LEU A 104 1.30 -2.18 -6.03
CA LEU A 104 2.37 -1.19 -6.28
C LEU A 104 3.73 -1.85 -6.54
N VAL A 105 3.96 -3.02 -5.96
CA VAL A 105 5.21 -3.78 -6.09
C VAL A 105 4.91 -5.23 -6.38
N GLU A 106 5.85 -5.92 -6.99
CA GLU A 106 5.78 -7.35 -7.23
C GLU A 106 7.07 -8.05 -6.83
N LYS A 107 7.01 -9.38 -6.76
CA LYS A 107 8.21 -10.22 -6.63
C LYS A 107 8.51 -10.80 -8.00
N ASN A 108 9.68 -10.50 -8.55
CA ASN A 108 10.19 -11.05 -9.81
C ASN A 108 11.34 -12.01 -9.47
N GLY A 109 11.06 -13.32 -9.45
CA GLY A 109 12.01 -14.32 -8.94
C GLY A 109 12.40 -14.05 -7.48
N ASN A 110 13.68 -13.72 -7.24
CA ASN A 110 14.21 -13.35 -5.92
C ASN A 110 14.26 -11.84 -5.68
N ASN A 111 13.80 -11.03 -6.61
CA ASN A 111 13.85 -9.58 -6.52
C ASN A 111 12.46 -8.99 -6.25
N TYR A 112 12.45 -7.77 -5.73
CA TYR A 112 11.29 -6.90 -5.67
C TYR A 112 11.49 -5.70 -6.59
N ARG A 113 10.42 -5.28 -7.25
CA ARG A 113 10.39 -4.08 -8.11
C ARG A 113 9.00 -3.46 -8.09
N ILE A 114 8.87 -2.25 -8.65
CA ILE A 114 7.56 -1.70 -9.00
C ILE A 114 6.86 -2.66 -9.96
N SER A 115 5.57 -2.91 -9.75
CA SER A 115 4.83 -3.88 -10.54
C SER A 115 4.98 -3.62 -12.03
N GLU A 116 5.36 -4.66 -12.78
CA GLU A 116 5.64 -4.62 -14.22
C GLU A 116 6.72 -3.62 -14.66
N GLY A 117 7.47 -3.01 -13.72
CA GLY A 117 8.40 -1.91 -14.02
C GLY A 117 7.69 -0.63 -14.51
N GLU A 118 6.39 -0.51 -14.25
CA GLU A 118 5.52 0.51 -14.81
C GLU A 118 5.50 1.80 -13.96
N LYS A 119 4.93 2.89 -14.50
CA LYS A 119 4.71 4.12 -13.73
C LYS A 119 3.60 3.93 -12.68
N LEU A 120 3.79 4.50 -11.49
CA LEU A 120 2.79 4.44 -10.40
C LEU A 120 1.40 4.97 -10.81
N VAL A 121 1.34 6.00 -11.66
CA VAL A 121 0.07 6.55 -12.14
C VAL A 121 -0.71 5.52 -12.95
N LYS A 122 -0.05 4.79 -13.85
CA LYS A 122 -0.67 3.75 -14.66
C LYS A 122 -1.09 2.56 -13.81
N LEU A 123 -0.27 2.16 -12.82
CA LEU A 123 -0.67 1.16 -11.83
C LEU A 123 -1.91 1.59 -11.04
N PHE A 124 -2.02 2.87 -10.68
CA PHE A 124 -3.20 3.40 -10.00
C PHE A 124 -4.43 3.33 -10.90
N GLU A 125 -4.36 3.87 -12.12
CA GLU A 125 -5.46 3.89 -13.07
C GLU A 125 -5.95 2.47 -13.41
N GLU A 126 -5.04 1.60 -13.84
CA GLU A 126 -5.40 0.27 -14.31
C GLU A 126 -5.76 -0.65 -13.13
N LYS A 127 -4.86 -0.85 -12.17
CA LYS A 127 -5.03 -1.88 -11.15
C LYS A 127 -5.90 -1.43 -9.98
N ILE A 128 -5.72 -0.20 -9.53
CA ILE A 128 -6.39 0.30 -8.34
C ILE A 128 -7.77 0.86 -8.69
N GLU A 129 -7.87 1.78 -9.65
CA GLU A 129 -9.11 2.48 -9.96
C GLU A 129 -10.07 1.59 -10.77
N GLN A 130 -9.63 1.09 -11.93
CA GLN A 130 -10.50 0.34 -12.85
C GLN A 130 -10.88 -1.05 -12.34
N PHE A 131 -9.99 -1.73 -11.59
CA PHE A 131 -10.26 -3.07 -11.07
C PHE A 131 -10.60 -3.08 -9.58
N TYR A 132 -9.67 -2.70 -8.71
CA TYR A 132 -9.81 -2.92 -7.27
C TYR A 132 -10.92 -2.06 -6.64
N LEU A 133 -10.90 -0.75 -6.88
CA LEU A 133 -11.89 0.21 -6.40
C LEU A 133 -13.24 -0.04 -7.06
N LYS A 134 -13.27 -0.29 -8.37
CA LYS A 134 -14.52 -0.63 -9.07
C LYS A 134 -15.22 -1.82 -8.42
N GLY A 135 -14.50 -2.91 -8.14
CA GLY A 135 -15.07 -4.09 -7.47
C GLY A 135 -15.63 -3.79 -6.08
N ILE A 136 -14.96 -2.93 -5.30
CA ILE A 136 -15.44 -2.47 -4.00
C ILE A 136 -16.73 -1.64 -4.17
N VAL A 137 -16.73 -0.67 -5.08
CA VAL A 137 -17.88 0.20 -5.35
C VAL A 137 -19.09 -0.61 -5.85
N ASP A 138 -18.88 -1.54 -6.78
CA ASP A 138 -19.94 -2.40 -7.32
C ASP A 138 -20.57 -3.24 -6.21
N ARG A 139 -19.76 -3.88 -5.35
CA ARG A 139 -20.26 -4.64 -4.20
C ARG A 139 -21.01 -3.78 -3.19
N VAL A 140 -20.54 -2.56 -2.94
CA VAL A 140 -21.24 -1.63 -2.05
C VAL A 140 -22.60 -1.25 -2.66
N LYS A 141 -22.64 -0.91 -3.96
CA LYS A 141 -23.90 -0.62 -4.67
C LYS A 141 -24.87 -1.78 -4.62
N GLU A 142 -24.42 -3.03 -4.82
CA GLU A 142 -25.27 -4.22 -4.68
C GLU A 142 -26.00 -4.24 -3.32
N TYR A 143 -25.34 -3.86 -2.22
CA TYR A 143 -25.99 -3.77 -0.91
C TYR A 143 -27.03 -2.64 -0.83
N PHE A 144 -26.73 -1.46 -1.40
CA PHE A 144 -27.69 -0.35 -1.49
C PHE A 144 -28.91 -0.75 -2.34
N ASP A 145 -28.68 -1.32 -3.52
CA ASP A 145 -29.73 -1.78 -4.43
C ASP A 145 -30.58 -2.88 -3.76
N HIS A 146 -29.94 -3.82 -3.06
CA HIS A 146 -30.67 -4.83 -2.30
C HIS A 146 -31.51 -4.22 -1.19
N LEU A 147 -31.01 -3.20 -0.50
CA LEU A 147 -31.74 -2.50 0.57
C LEU A 147 -32.93 -1.70 0.03
N ASP A 148 -32.75 -0.97 -1.08
CA ASP A 148 -33.83 -0.22 -1.74
C ASP A 148 -34.96 -1.13 -2.24
N ASN A 149 -34.61 -2.36 -2.65
CA ASN A 149 -35.57 -3.41 -3.02
C ASN A 149 -36.01 -4.29 -1.85
N PHE A 150 -35.48 -4.08 -0.64
CA PHE A 150 -35.81 -4.85 0.57
C PHE A 150 -37.16 -4.40 1.13
N LYS A 151 -38.23 -4.78 0.43
CA LYS A 151 -39.65 -4.60 0.76
C LYS A 151 -40.12 -3.15 1.00
N LYS A 152 -40.71 -2.60 -0.06
CA LYS A 152 -42.15 -2.24 0.00
C LYS A 152 -43.00 -3.51 -0.01
#